data_AF-A0A2C7A484-F1
#
_entry.id   AF-A0A2C7A484-F1
#
_cell.length_a   1.000
_cell.length_b   1.000
_cell.length_c   1.000
_cell.angle_alpha   90.00
_cell.angle_beta   90.00
_cell.angle_gamma   90.00
#
_symmetry.space_group_name_H-M   'P 1'
#
loop_
_entity.id
_entity.type
_entity.pdbx_description
1 polymer ?
#
loop_
_entity_poly.entity_id
_entity_poly.type
_entity_poly.pdbx_seq_one_letter_code
_entity_poly.pdbx_strand_id
1 'polypeptide(L)'
;MSEYFPDEAARGLWEERRAVVLGHLRDASAPLAAEGLETRDIHGWALWCRLKGWTVDITTSVPFSESEHLAMLERAMRVTEFGPGRPVVKEWRVRFLPGRAVLAPEGRDALEKATEALLRFLREGPPPRLDARGRPARRPLRNPTRRAMALRAGYAKAG
;
A
#
# COMPACT_ATOMS: atom_id res chain seq x y z
N MET A 1 -10.30 20.00 -21.61
CA MET A 1 -9.31 18.90 -21.68
C MET A 1 -8.45 18.94 -20.44
N SER A 2 -8.28 17.81 -19.76
CA SER A 2 -7.46 17.69 -18.54
C SER A 2 -5.97 17.60 -18.94
N GLU A 3 -5.06 18.13 -18.10
CA GLU A 3 -3.61 18.01 -18.28
C GLU A 3 -3.13 16.54 -18.39
N TYR A 4 -3.93 15.60 -17.90
CA TYR A 4 -3.54 14.19 -17.78
C TYR A 4 -4.08 13.28 -18.89
N PHE A 5 -5.11 13.71 -19.62
CA PHE A 5 -5.78 12.86 -20.62
C PHE A 5 -5.90 13.57 -21.97
N PRO A 6 -5.51 12.91 -23.08
CA PRO A 6 -5.61 13.49 -24.41
C PRO A 6 -7.06 13.73 -24.84
N ASP A 7 -8.02 12.90 -24.39
CA ASP A 7 -9.45 13.04 -24.64
C ASP A 7 -10.30 12.36 -23.54
N GLU A 8 -11.63 12.49 -23.61
CA GLU A 8 -12.56 11.87 -22.65
C GLU A 8 -12.62 10.34 -22.78
N ALA A 9 -12.31 9.77 -23.95
CA ALA A 9 -12.32 8.32 -24.15
C ALA A 9 -11.15 7.65 -23.42
N ALA A 10 -9.96 8.25 -23.49
CA ALA A 10 -8.78 7.85 -22.75
C ALA A 10 -9.00 7.96 -21.23
N ARG A 11 -9.71 9.01 -20.79
CA ARG A 11 -10.12 9.15 -19.40
C ARG A 11 -11.10 8.05 -18.96
N GLY A 12 -12.14 7.79 -19.75
CA GLY A 12 -13.12 6.74 -19.45
C GLY A 12 -12.47 5.35 -19.36
N LEU A 13 -11.62 5.01 -20.34
CA LEU A 13 -10.86 3.76 -20.33
C LEU A 13 -9.98 3.63 -19.07
N TRP A 14 -9.38 4.73 -18.63
CA TRP A 14 -8.57 4.74 -17.42
C TRP A 14 -9.39 4.51 -16.14
N GLU A 15 -10.55 5.16 -16.04
CA GLU A 15 -11.48 4.97 -14.92
C GLU A 15 -12.00 3.53 -14.86
N GLU A 16 -12.30 2.91 -16.01
CA GLU A 16 -12.67 1.49 -16.10
C GLU A 16 -11.54 0.57 -15.62
N ARG A 17 -10.31 0.79 -16.09
CA ARG A 17 -9.13 0.00 -15.65
C ARG A 17 -8.91 0.09 -14.15
N ARG A 18 -9.11 1.27 -13.55
CA ARG A 18 -9.06 1.46 -12.11
C ARG A 18 -10.15 0.68 -11.39
N ALA A 19 -11.38 0.75 -11.89
CA ALA A 19 -12.50 0.02 -11.31
C ALA A 19 -12.24 -1.49 -11.30
N VAL A 20 -11.63 -2.05 -12.36
CA VAL A 20 -11.22 -3.46 -12.42
C VAL A 20 -10.22 -3.81 -11.30
N VAL A 21 -9.16 -3.01 -11.13
CA VAL A 21 -8.12 -3.27 -10.12
C VAL A 21 -8.67 -3.13 -8.71
N LEU A 22 -9.34 -2.01 -8.41
CA LEU A 22 -9.87 -1.76 -7.07
C LEU A 22 -11.02 -2.70 -6.72
N GLY A 23 -11.86 -3.06 -7.69
CA GLY A 23 -12.90 -4.08 -7.54
C GLY A 23 -12.32 -5.43 -7.15
N HIS A 24 -11.31 -5.90 -7.90
CA HIS A 24 -10.62 -7.15 -7.60
C HIS A 24 -10.04 -7.19 -6.18
N LEU A 25 -9.36 -6.12 -5.75
CA LEU A 25 -8.77 -6.04 -4.41
C LEU A 25 -9.83 -5.98 -3.30
N ARG A 26 -10.94 -5.29 -3.56
CA ARG A 26 -12.09 -5.22 -2.65
C ARG A 26 -12.72 -6.60 -2.47
N ASP A 27 -13.00 -7.28 -3.58
CA ASP A 27 -13.61 -8.60 -3.56
C ASP A 27 -12.71 -9.64 -2.88
N ALA A 28 -11.40 -9.59 -3.14
CA ALA A 28 -10.43 -10.47 -2.52
C ALA A 28 -10.29 -10.25 -1.00
N SER A 29 -10.47 -9.01 -0.52
CA SER A 29 -10.38 -8.68 0.90
C SER A 29 -11.72 -8.83 1.65
N ALA A 30 -12.85 -8.84 0.95
CA ALA A 30 -14.19 -8.95 1.53
C ALA A 30 -14.36 -10.12 2.54
N PRO A 31 -13.78 -11.32 2.36
CA PRO A 31 -13.88 -12.40 3.34
C PRO A 31 -13.30 -12.05 4.73
N LEU A 32 -12.38 -11.08 4.82
CA LEU A 32 -11.83 -10.60 6.09
C LEU A 32 -12.82 -9.76 6.91
N ALA A 33 -13.99 -9.42 6.37
CA ALA A 33 -15.04 -8.72 7.12
C ALA A 33 -15.43 -9.48 8.40
N ALA A 34 -15.43 -10.82 8.36
CA ALA A 34 -15.66 -11.67 9.52
C ALA A 34 -14.57 -11.54 10.62
N GLU A 35 -13.37 -11.06 10.25
CA GLU A 35 -12.27 -10.77 11.18
C GLU A 35 -12.26 -9.31 11.65
N GLY A 36 -13.25 -8.50 11.26
CA GLY A 36 -13.34 -7.08 11.58
C GLY A 36 -12.57 -6.18 10.62
N LEU A 37 -12.48 -6.54 9.33
CA LEU A 37 -11.93 -5.66 8.30
C LEU A 37 -12.80 -4.41 8.14
N GLU A 38 -12.17 -3.23 8.23
CA GLU A 38 -12.74 -1.97 7.80
C GLU A 38 -12.23 -1.65 6.39
N THR A 39 -13.14 -1.29 5.47
CA THR A 39 -12.78 -0.84 4.12
C THR A 39 -13.40 0.51 3.82
N ARG A 40 -12.66 1.38 3.13
CA ARG A 40 -13.17 2.65 2.60
C ARG A 40 -12.67 2.85 1.19
N ASP A 41 -13.59 3.17 0.30
CA ASP A 41 -13.26 3.63 -1.05
C ASP A 41 -13.13 5.16 -1.03
N ILE A 42 -12.06 5.68 -1.62
CA ILE A 42 -11.80 7.11 -1.70
C ILE A 42 -11.99 7.55 -3.15
N HIS A 43 -13.21 7.95 -3.48
CA HIS A 43 -13.61 8.50 -4.77
C HIS A 43 -13.26 7.62 -5.99
N GLY A 44 -13.17 6.30 -5.81
CA GLY A 44 -12.72 5.34 -6.81
C GLY A 44 -11.22 5.40 -7.10
N TRP A 45 -10.44 6.25 -6.41
CA TRP A 45 -8.99 6.49 -6.62
C TRP A 45 -8.10 5.66 -5.71
N ALA A 46 -8.63 5.28 -4.56
CA ALA A 46 -7.88 4.53 -3.60
C ALA A 46 -8.79 3.61 -2.80
N LEU A 47 -8.20 2.50 -2.39
CA LEU A 47 -8.78 1.57 -1.43
C LEU A 47 -8.01 1.69 -0.12
N TRP A 48 -8.72 1.99 0.95
CA TRP A 48 -8.19 1.95 2.30
C TRP A 48 -8.77 0.74 3.02
N CYS A 49 -7.90 -0.08 3.60
CA CYS A 49 -8.25 -1.27 4.35
C CYS A 49 -7.58 -1.22 5.71
N ARG A 50 -8.29 -1.63 6.77
CA ARG A 50 -7.71 -1.78 8.10
C ARG A 50 -8.19 -3.07 8.74
N LEU A 51 -7.25 -3.85 9.22
CA LEU A 51 -7.53 -5.05 10.00
C LEU A 51 -6.66 -5.04 11.26
N LYS A 52 -7.30 -5.11 12.43
CA LYS A 52 -6.63 -5.09 13.74
C LYS A 52 -5.71 -3.86 13.87
N GLY A 53 -4.40 -4.07 13.92
CA GLY A 53 -3.39 -3.02 14.05
C GLY A 53 -2.76 -2.55 12.74
N TRP A 54 -3.13 -3.15 11.60
CA TRP A 54 -2.56 -2.84 10.29
C TRP A 54 -3.55 -2.08 9.43
N THR A 55 -3.04 -1.03 8.81
CA THR A 55 -3.72 -0.24 7.80
C THR A 55 -2.96 -0.38 6.49
N VAL A 56 -3.68 -0.66 5.42
CA VAL A 56 -3.15 -0.71 4.05
C VAL A 56 -3.92 0.29 3.22
N ASP A 57 -3.20 1.20 2.57
CA ASP A 57 -3.77 2.12 1.60
C ASP A 57 -3.19 1.83 0.21
N ILE A 58 -4.08 1.78 -0.78
CA ILE A 58 -3.76 1.45 -2.16
C ILE A 58 -4.23 2.61 -3.00
N THR A 59 -3.30 3.32 -3.64
CA THR A 59 -3.61 4.44 -4.52
C THR A 59 -3.23 4.10 -5.96
N THR A 60 -4.14 4.35 -6.90
CA THR A 60 -3.84 4.22 -8.34
C THR A 60 -3.40 5.58 -8.89
N SER A 61 -2.23 5.66 -9.52
CA SER A 61 -1.70 6.91 -10.08
C SER A 61 -2.37 7.24 -11.41
N VAL A 62 -2.53 8.52 -11.76
CA VAL A 62 -2.93 8.92 -13.12
C VAL A 62 -1.79 8.60 -14.10
N PRO A 63 -2.03 8.03 -15.29
CA PRO A 63 -0.99 7.88 -16.29
C PRO A 63 -0.69 9.24 -16.92
N PHE A 64 0.56 9.46 -17.29
CA PHE A 64 0.88 10.43 -18.32
C PHE A 64 0.71 9.72 -19.67
N SER A 65 -0.51 9.81 -20.24
CA SER A 65 -0.97 9.31 -21.56
C SER A 65 -0.77 7.81 -21.93
N GLU A 66 -1.73 7.28 -22.70
CA GLU A 66 -1.74 6.01 -23.50
C GLU A 66 -1.18 4.71 -22.90
N SER A 67 -0.81 4.68 -21.62
CA SER A 67 -0.14 3.54 -21.05
C SER A 67 -1.05 2.31 -20.99
N GLU A 68 -0.55 1.17 -21.49
CA GLU A 68 -1.12 -0.15 -21.22
C GLU A 68 -1.00 -0.55 -19.74
N HIS A 69 -0.31 0.26 -18.92
CA HIS A 69 -0.03 -0.03 -17.53
C HIS A 69 -0.78 0.90 -16.59
N LEU A 70 -1.32 0.29 -15.54
CA LEU A 70 -1.79 0.99 -14.37
C LEU A 70 -0.77 0.87 -13.25
N ALA A 71 -0.22 2.01 -12.83
CA ALA A 71 0.65 2.08 -11.67
C ALA A 71 -0.20 2.15 -10.39
N MET A 72 0.13 1.28 -9.45
CA MET A 72 -0.53 1.18 -8.16
C MET A 72 0.51 1.22 -7.05
N LEU A 73 0.28 2.07 -6.07
CA LEU A 73 1.11 2.18 -4.88
C LEU A 73 0.35 1.58 -3.70
N GLU A 74 0.92 0.54 -3.11
CA GLU A 74 0.40 -0.11 -1.91
C GLU A 74 1.28 0.26 -0.72
N ARG A 75 0.67 0.84 0.31
CA ARG A 75 1.36 1.29 1.52
C ARG A 75 0.75 0.62 2.74
N ALA A 76 1.56 -0.11 3.47
CA ALA A 76 1.16 -0.77 4.71
C ALA A 76 1.80 -0.11 5.92
N MET A 77 0.99 0.23 6.92
CA MET A 77 1.43 0.91 8.13
C MET A 77 0.76 0.32 9.37
N ARG A 78 1.53 0.19 10.46
CA ARG A 78 0.99 -0.20 11.76
C ARG A 78 0.59 1.06 12.52
N VAL A 79 -0.64 1.13 13.00
CA VAL A 79 -1.06 2.22 13.90
C VAL A 79 -0.94 1.71 15.33
N THR A 80 -0.16 2.39 16.15
CA THR A 80 -0.01 2.08 17.59
C THR A 80 -0.53 3.24 18.44
N GLU A 81 -0.52 3.08 19.75
CA GLU A 81 -0.86 4.15 20.71
C GLU A 81 0.03 5.41 20.57
N PHE A 82 1.23 5.27 19.99
CA PHE A 82 2.16 6.37 19.71
C PHE A 82 1.96 6.98 18.32
N GLY A 83 0.91 6.59 17.61
CA GLY A 83 0.58 7.06 16.27
C GLY A 83 1.04 6.13 15.13
N PRO A 84 1.04 6.63 13.88
CA PRO A 84 1.37 5.84 12.71
C PRO A 84 2.86 5.46 12.66
N GLY A 85 3.13 4.18 12.49
CA GLY A 85 4.48 3.67 12.18
C GLY A 85 4.95 4.08 10.79
N ARG A 86 6.25 3.89 10.51
CA ARG A 86 6.82 4.11 9.17
C ARG A 86 6.14 3.15 8.16
N PRO A 87 5.60 3.65 7.05
CA PRO A 87 4.96 2.79 6.05
C PRO A 87 6.00 1.94 5.32
N VAL A 88 5.59 0.73 4.96
CA VAL A 88 6.22 -0.09 3.93
C VAL A 88 5.48 0.15 2.63
N VAL A 89 6.22 0.44 1.57
CA VAL A 89 5.67 0.83 0.28
C VAL A 89 6.04 -0.23 -0.75
N LYS A 90 5.08 -0.63 -1.58
CA LYS A 90 5.26 -1.48 -2.75
C LYS A 90 4.61 -0.82 -3.96
N GLU A 91 5.32 -0.88 -5.07
CA GLU A 91 4.82 -0.41 -6.37
C GLU A 91 4.47 -1.62 -7.23
N TRP A 92 3.31 -1.53 -7.88
CA TRP A 92 2.80 -2.53 -8.81
C TRP A 92 2.51 -1.88 -10.15
N ARG A 93 2.75 -2.62 -11.23
CA ARG A 93 2.41 -2.22 -12.59
C ARG A 93 1.48 -3.26 -13.18
N VAL A 94 0.21 -2.93 -13.28
CA VAL A 94 -0.83 -3.83 -13.78
C VAL A 94 -1.03 -3.59 -15.26
N ARG A 95 -0.73 -4.60 -16.09
CA ARG A 95 -0.85 -4.49 -17.55
C ARG A 95 -2.26 -4.85 -18.04
N PHE A 96 -2.79 -4.05 -18.95
CA PHE A 96 -4.03 -4.29 -19.66
C PHE A 96 -3.76 -4.60 -21.14
N LEU A 97 -4.72 -5.25 -21.80
CA LEU A 97 -4.72 -5.35 -23.24
C LEU A 97 -4.84 -3.96 -23.87
N PRO A 98 -4.23 -3.74 -25.05
CA PRO A 98 -4.26 -2.44 -25.73
C PRO A 98 -5.70 -1.95 -25.94
N GLY A 99 -5.97 -0.70 -25.57
CA GLY A 99 -7.28 -0.06 -25.74
C GLY A 99 -8.46 -0.69 -24.98
N ARG A 100 -8.19 -1.60 -24.01
CA ARG A 100 -9.25 -2.32 -23.27
C ARG A 100 -9.03 -2.28 -21.76
N ALA A 101 -10.12 -2.39 -21.00
CA ALA A 101 -10.11 -2.62 -19.56
C ALA A 101 -10.06 -4.13 -19.21
N VAL A 102 -9.31 -4.91 -20.00
CA VAL A 102 -9.12 -6.35 -19.80
C VAL A 102 -7.67 -6.59 -19.43
N LEU A 103 -7.42 -7.31 -18.33
CA LEU A 103 -6.05 -7.62 -17.88
C LEU A 103 -5.33 -8.49 -18.91
N ALA A 104 -4.09 -8.12 -19.23
CA ALA A 104 -3.15 -9.02 -19.90
C ALA A 104 -2.71 -10.13 -18.92
N PRO A 105 -2.17 -11.27 -19.39
CA PRO A 105 -1.68 -12.33 -18.51
C PRO A 105 -0.68 -11.83 -17.46
N GLU A 106 0.23 -10.94 -17.83
CA GLU A 106 1.21 -10.35 -16.90
C GLU A 106 0.56 -9.39 -15.91
N GLY A 107 -0.51 -8.69 -16.33
CA GLY A 107 -1.27 -7.83 -15.44
C GLY A 107 -2.09 -8.62 -14.43
N ARG A 108 -2.62 -9.78 -14.82
CA ARG A 108 -3.30 -10.70 -13.90
C ARG A 108 -2.33 -11.23 -12.84
N ASP A 109 -1.17 -11.73 -13.24
CA ASP A 109 -0.13 -12.19 -12.32
C ASP A 109 0.34 -11.07 -11.36
N ALA A 110 0.54 -9.85 -11.89
CA ALA A 110 0.90 -8.71 -11.05
C ALA A 110 -0.20 -8.35 -10.04
N LEU A 111 -1.47 -8.41 -10.46
CA LEU A 111 -2.61 -8.11 -9.59
C LEU A 111 -2.80 -9.21 -8.53
N GLU A 112 -2.64 -10.48 -8.88
CA GLU A 112 -2.69 -11.60 -7.92
C GLU A 112 -1.60 -11.46 -6.85
N LYS A 113 -0.35 -11.15 -7.24
CA LYS A 113 0.75 -10.88 -6.29
C LYS A 113 0.48 -9.65 -5.41
N ALA A 114 -0.18 -8.63 -5.93
CA ALA A 114 -0.58 -7.48 -5.15
C ALA A 114 -1.68 -7.83 -4.15
N THR A 115 -2.66 -8.64 -4.56
CA THR A 115 -3.70 -9.18 -3.68
C THR A 115 -3.10 -10.02 -2.55
N GLU A 116 -2.18 -10.92 -2.86
CA GLU A 116 -1.46 -11.70 -1.84
C GLU A 116 -0.70 -10.82 -0.85
N ALA A 117 -0.03 -9.77 -1.35
CA ALA A 117 0.66 -8.80 -0.51
C ALA A 117 -0.32 -8.05 0.41
N LEU A 118 -1.46 -7.60 -0.10
CA LEU A 118 -2.51 -6.91 0.66
C LEU A 118 -3.03 -7.79 1.79
N LEU A 119 -3.46 -9.02 1.47
CA LEU A 119 -4.02 -9.94 2.46
C LEU A 119 -3.00 -10.27 3.55
N ARG A 120 -1.75 -10.46 3.16
CA ARG A 120 -0.66 -10.67 4.10
C ARG A 120 -0.41 -9.44 4.97
N PHE A 121 -0.33 -8.25 4.38
CA PHE A 121 -0.13 -7.02 5.15
C PHE A 121 -1.24 -6.78 6.16
N LEU A 122 -2.49 -7.08 5.80
CA LEU A 122 -3.64 -6.96 6.72
C LEU A 122 -3.57 -7.97 7.87
N ARG A 123 -3.19 -9.23 7.60
CA ARG A 123 -3.18 -10.29 8.62
C ARG A 123 -1.93 -10.29 9.49
N GLU A 124 -0.77 -10.18 8.87
CA GLU A 124 0.55 -10.41 9.48
C GLU A 124 1.39 -9.13 9.54
N GLY A 125 1.19 -8.24 8.58
CA GLY A 125 2.08 -7.12 8.32
C GLY A 125 3.16 -7.45 7.29
N PRO A 126 4.09 -6.50 7.04
CA PRO A 126 5.15 -6.67 6.07
C PRO A 126 6.18 -7.69 6.54
N PRO A 127 6.87 -8.37 5.59
CA PRO A 127 7.92 -9.32 5.94
C PRO A 127 8.97 -8.65 6.82
N PRO A 128 9.50 -9.37 7.83
CA PRO A 128 10.67 -8.90 8.55
C PRO A 128 11.78 -8.67 7.53
N ARG A 129 12.45 -7.51 7.60
CA ARG A 129 13.69 -7.30 6.85
C ARG A 129 14.69 -8.33 7.33
N LEU A 130 15.39 -8.99 6.43
CA LEU A 130 16.43 -9.95 6.77
C LEU A 130 17.81 -9.31 6.58
N ASP A 131 18.79 -9.73 7.39
CA ASP A 131 20.21 -9.42 7.22
C ASP A 131 20.81 -10.27 6.09
N ALA A 132 22.08 -10.03 5.75
CA ALA A 132 22.81 -10.79 4.72
C ALA A 132 22.94 -12.30 5.04
N ARG A 133 22.57 -12.74 6.25
CA ARG A 133 22.60 -14.14 6.71
C ARG A 133 21.19 -14.74 6.83
N GLY A 134 20.17 -14.06 6.30
CA GLY A 134 18.79 -14.53 6.32
C GLY A 134 18.08 -14.42 7.67
N ARG A 135 18.63 -13.68 8.63
CA ARG A 135 18.02 -13.50 9.97
C ARG A 135 17.30 -12.16 10.06
N PRO A 136 16.27 -11.99 10.90
CA PRO A 136 15.62 -10.70 11.09
C PRO A 136 16.63 -9.58 11.39
N ALA A 137 16.71 -8.61 10.50
CA ALA A 137 17.59 -7.46 10.60
C ALA A 137 17.27 -6.71 11.89
N ARG A 138 18.24 -6.68 12.81
CA ARG A 138 18.10 -5.92 14.05
C ARG A 138 17.95 -4.45 13.70
N ARG A 139 16.95 -3.80 14.30
CA ARG A 139 16.79 -2.35 14.23
C ARG A 139 18.13 -1.75 14.71
N PRO A 140 18.76 -0.85 13.95
CA PRO A 140 20.00 -0.22 14.41
C PRO A 140 19.72 0.41 15.77
N LEU A 141 20.64 0.21 16.72
CA LEU A 141 20.53 0.82 18.04
C LEU A 141 20.31 2.32 17.83
N ARG A 142 19.14 2.81 18.27
CA ARG A 142 18.90 4.26 18.29
C ARG A 142 19.87 4.82 19.32
N ASN A 143 20.92 5.49 18.86
CA ASN A 143 21.68 6.35 19.76
C ASN A 143 20.68 7.27 20.46
N PRO A 144 20.69 7.36 21.80
CA PRO A 144 19.82 8.28 22.50
C PRO A 144 20.05 9.68 21.93
N THR A 145 18.96 10.36 21.55
CA THR A 145 19.07 11.74 21.04
C THR A 145 19.77 12.59 22.09
N ARG A 146 20.46 13.68 21.69
CA ARG A 146 21.08 14.62 22.64
C ARG A 146 20.10 15.05 23.75
N ARG A 147 18.81 15.20 23.41
CA ARG A 147 17.72 15.50 24.36
C ARG A 147 17.46 14.35 25.35
N ALA A 148 17.45 13.09 24.90
CA ALA A 148 17.30 11.94 25.78
C ALA A 148 18.52 11.74 26.70
N MET A 149 19.73 12.06 26.22
CA MET A 149 20.93 12.07 27.06
C MET A 149 20.90 13.21 28.10
N ALA A 150 20.46 14.41 27.71
CA ALA A 150 20.33 15.55 28.62
C ALA A 150 19.28 15.31 29.71
N LEU A 151 18.13 14.72 29.36
CA LEU A 151 17.11 14.30 30.33
C LEU A 151 17.65 13.28 31.33
N ARG A 152 18.37 12.25 30.86
CA ARG A 152 19.02 11.26 31.75
C ARG A 152 20.06 11.88 32.67
N ALA A 153 20.84 12.85 32.18
CA ALA A 153 21.81 13.58 33.01
C ALA A 153 21.12 14.46 34.07
N GLY A 154 19.92 14.98 33.78
CA GLY A 154 19.08 15.70 34.74
C GLY A 154 18.57 14.79 35.86
N TYR A 155 18.09 13.59 35.52
CA TYR A 155 17.64 12.60 36.51
C TYR A 155 18.79 12.04 37.36
N ALA A 156 20.00 11.89 36.80
CA ALA A 156 21.17 11.40 37.53
C ALA A 156 21.76 12.42 38.53
N LYS A 157 21.36 13.70 38.47
CA LYS A 157 21.77 14.75 39.43
C LYS A 157 20.72 15.04 40.51
N ALA A 158 19.59 14.35 40.48
CA ALA A 158 18.46 14.55 41.40
C ALA A 158 18.35 13.46 42.48
N GLY A 159 19.32 12.54 42.55
CA GLY A 159 19.54 11.62 43.67
C GLY A 159 20.94 11.81 44.22
#